data_AF-A0A9P7K4W9-F1
#
_entry.id   AF-A0A9P7K4W9-F1
#
_cell.length_a   1.000
_cell.length_b   1.000
_cell.length_c   1.000
_cell.angle_alpha   90.00
_cell.angle_beta   90.00
_cell.angle_gamma   90.00
#
_symmetry.space_group_name_H-M   'P 1'
#
loop_
_entity.id
_entity.type
_entity.pdbx_description
1 polymer ?
#
loop_
_entity_poly.entity_id
_entity_poly.type
_entity_poly.pdbx_seq_one_letter_code
_entity_poly.pdbx_strand_id
1 'polypeptide(L)'
;MPPRILVNPNEVTCPDFALPDWAAARGALISGTLDDATAIIRLTESWNANNFAEKAMWARQLAQEERDRIEAKLEQEQRDEEMEDRKKHSTKYTPISENPPPDTMPIFVSPYALARLRKGQYVEMWYFTNDGISYAQHNSTMHDEDTMVQVADKDSRA
;
A
#
# COMPACT_ATOMS: atom_id res chain seq x y z
N MET A 1 7.32 -7.93 27.53
CA MET A 1 7.51 -9.03 26.56
C MET A 1 8.17 -10.18 27.29
N PRO A 2 7.75 -11.44 27.09
CA PRO A 2 8.45 -12.59 27.68
C PRO A 2 9.91 -12.65 27.17
N PRO A 3 10.85 -13.17 27.98
CA PRO A 3 12.24 -13.30 27.58
C PRO A 3 12.37 -14.20 26.33
N ARG A 4 13.18 -13.75 25.36
CA ARG A 4 13.44 -14.48 24.11
C ARG A 4 14.40 -15.63 24.38
N ILE A 5 14.04 -16.83 23.96
CA ILE A 5 14.93 -17.99 24.02
C ILE A 5 15.88 -17.90 22.83
N LEU A 6 17.19 -18.00 23.08
CA LEU A 6 18.23 -17.89 22.05
C LEU A 6 18.76 -19.24 21.56
N VAL A 7 18.64 -20.28 22.39
CA VAL A 7 19.14 -21.64 22.11
C VAL A 7 17.94 -22.56 21.97
N ASN A 8 17.93 -23.41 20.93
CA ASN A 8 16.84 -24.34 20.68
C ASN A 8 16.73 -25.38 21.81
N PRO A 9 15.67 -25.38 22.63
CA PRO A 9 15.53 -26.34 23.74
C PRO A 9 15.35 -27.79 23.27
N ASN A 10 15.04 -28.02 21.99
CA ASN A 10 14.94 -29.36 21.42
C ASN A 10 16.29 -30.04 21.18
N GLU A 11 17.39 -29.27 21.15
CA GLU A 11 18.74 -29.80 20.96
C GLU A 11 19.45 -30.07 22.28
N VAL A 12 18.91 -29.59 23.40
CA VAL A 12 19.50 -29.79 24.72
C VAL A 12 19.05 -31.14 25.28
N THR A 13 20.01 -31.98 25.67
CA THR A 13 19.79 -33.26 26.32
C THR A 13 19.85 -33.12 27.85
N CYS A 14 19.12 -33.99 28.55
CA CYS A 14 19.18 -34.02 30.01
C CYS A 14 20.60 -34.41 30.44
N PRO A 15 21.27 -33.63 31.31
CA PRO A 15 22.53 -34.05 31.90
C PRO A 15 22.35 -35.34 32.70
N ASP A 16 23.38 -36.18 32.71
CA ASP A 16 23.40 -37.36 33.58
C ASP A 16 23.70 -36.94 35.03
N PHE A 17 22.63 -36.83 35.83
CA PHE A 17 22.72 -36.44 37.23
C PHE A 17 23.30 -37.55 38.13
N ALA A 18 23.57 -38.76 37.63
CA ALA A 18 24.27 -39.80 38.37
C ALA A 18 25.79 -39.59 38.42
N LEU A 19 26.34 -38.73 37.54
CA LEU A 19 27.78 -38.47 37.47
C LEU A 19 28.31 -37.82 38.78
N PRO A 20 29.58 -38.05 39.15
CA PRO A 20 30.19 -37.49 40.35
C PRO A 20 30.15 -35.95 40.42
N ASP A 21 30.19 -35.28 39.26
CA ASP A 21 30.15 -33.81 39.16
C ASP A 21 28.88 -33.21 39.79
N TRP A 22 27.79 -33.98 39.80
CA TRP A 22 26.51 -33.58 40.40
C TRP A 22 26.35 -34.01 41.85
N ALA A 23 27.35 -34.64 42.47
CA ALA A 23 27.27 -35.15 43.84
C ALA A 23 26.96 -34.06 44.87
N ALA A 24 27.49 -32.85 44.68
CA ALA A 24 27.17 -31.71 45.54
C ALA A 24 25.69 -31.28 45.41
N ALA A 25 25.15 -31.26 44.19
CA ALA A 25 23.75 -30.93 43.93
C ALA A 25 22.79 -32.01 44.47
N ARG A 26 23.16 -33.29 44.35
CA ARG A 26 22.41 -34.39 44.97
C ARG A 26 22.47 -34.31 46.49
N GLY A 27 23.66 -34.09 47.05
CA GLY A 27 23.88 -33.95 48.50
C GLY A 27 23.06 -32.82 49.14
N ALA A 28 22.80 -31.74 48.41
CA ALA A 28 21.93 -30.66 48.87
C ALA A 28 20.44 -31.04 48.97
N LEU A 29 20.01 -32.07 48.23
CA LEU A 29 18.63 -32.57 48.24
C LEU A 29 18.44 -33.72 49.25
N ILE A 30 19.52 -34.42 49.60
CA ILE A 30 19.51 -35.49 50.59
C ILE A 30 19.15 -34.88 51.97
N SER A 31 18.02 -35.33 52.50
CA SER A 31 17.58 -35.09 53.87
C SER A 31 17.22 -36.44 54.49
N GLY A 32 16.96 -36.53 55.79
CA GLY A 32 16.75 -37.82 56.49
C GLY A 32 15.67 -38.75 55.91
N THR A 33 14.85 -38.27 54.96
CA THR A 33 13.83 -39.04 54.24
C THR A 33 14.09 -39.22 52.73
N LEU A 34 15.16 -38.64 52.17
CA LEU A 34 15.44 -38.63 50.73
C LEU A 34 16.78 -39.29 50.42
N ASP A 35 16.74 -40.43 49.72
CA ASP A 35 17.91 -41.17 49.26
C ASP A 35 18.49 -40.60 47.95
N ASP A 36 19.75 -40.89 47.65
CA ASP A 36 20.49 -40.39 46.48
C ASP A 36 19.79 -40.74 45.16
N ALA A 37 19.24 -41.96 45.05
CA ALA A 37 18.45 -42.36 43.90
C ALA A 37 17.20 -41.48 43.68
N THR A 38 16.56 -41.04 44.77
CA THR A 38 15.39 -40.15 44.69
C THR A 38 15.82 -38.72 44.32
N ALA A 39 16.98 -38.27 44.77
CA ALA A 39 17.54 -36.98 44.38
C ALA A 39 17.83 -36.90 42.86
N ILE A 40 18.37 -37.97 42.27
CA ILE A 40 18.60 -38.06 40.81
C ILE A 40 17.26 -37.94 40.04
N ILE A 41 16.23 -38.66 40.47
CA ILE A 41 14.90 -38.61 39.85
C ILE A 41 14.34 -37.19 39.92
N ARG A 42 14.42 -36.52 41.09
CA ARG A 42 13.92 -35.15 41.26
C ARG A 42 14.64 -34.13 40.38
N LEU A 43 15.96 -34.23 40.25
CA LEU A 43 16.73 -33.37 39.35
C LEU A 43 16.32 -33.58 37.89
N THR A 44 16.15 -34.84 37.50
CA THR A 44 15.72 -35.22 36.14
C THR A 44 14.30 -34.71 35.84
N GLU A 45 13.36 -34.89 36.77
CA GLU A 45 11.99 -34.38 36.66
C GLU A 45 11.95 -32.85 36.54
N SER A 46 12.70 -32.15 37.41
CA SER A 46 12.78 -30.68 37.40
C SER A 46 13.37 -30.18 36.08
N TRP A 47 14.42 -30.82 35.57
CA TRP A 47 15.03 -30.46 34.30
C TRP A 47 14.04 -30.68 33.14
N ASN A 48 13.35 -31.82 33.12
CA ASN A 48 12.34 -32.12 32.09
C ASN A 48 11.18 -31.12 32.11
N ALA A 49 10.70 -30.74 33.29
CA ALA A 49 9.65 -29.74 33.43
C ALA A 49 10.09 -28.38 32.89
N ASN A 50 11.31 -27.94 33.21
CA ASN A 50 11.85 -26.69 32.69
C ASN A 50 12.05 -26.74 31.17
N ASN A 51 12.67 -27.80 30.66
CA ASN A 51 12.88 -27.99 29.23
C ASN A 51 11.54 -28.06 28.46
N PHE A 52 10.51 -28.69 29.02
CA PHE A 52 9.17 -28.70 28.42
C PHE A 52 8.58 -27.29 28.32
N ALA A 53 8.69 -26.49 29.39
CA ALA A 53 8.23 -25.11 29.39
C ALA A 53 8.99 -24.25 28.36
N GLU A 54 10.31 -24.41 28.27
CA GLU A 54 11.14 -23.74 27.28
C GLU A 54 10.78 -24.14 25.84
N LYS A 55 10.55 -25.43 25.57
CA LYS A 55 10.06 -25.91 24.27
C LYS A 55 8.72 -25.29 23.88
N ALA A 56 7.79 -25.17 24.84
CA ALA A 56 6.50 -24.53 24.61
C ALA A 56 6.65 -23.04 24.29
N MET A 57 7.54 -22.34 25.00
CA MET A 57 7.86 -20.93 24.71
C MET A 57 8.53 -20.77 23.34
N TRP A 58 9.48 -21.63 23.00
CA TRP A 58 10.13 -21.65 21.70
C TRP A 58 9.14 -21.87 20.56
N ALA A 59 8.22 -22.83 20.71
CA ALA A 59 7.18 -23.08 19.71
C ALA A 59 6.26 -21.86 19.51
N ARG A 60 5.91 -21.15 20.59
CA ARG A 60 5.15 -19.89 20.50
C ARG A 60 5.92 -18.80 19.79
N GLN A 61 7.23 -18.70 20.05
CA GLN A 61 8.08 -17.71 19.39
C GLN A 61 8.16 -17.97 17.88
N LEU A 62 8.42 -19.21 17.46
CA LEU A 62 8.43 -19.58 16.04
C LEU A 62 7.08 -19.32 15.37
N ALA A 63 5.98 -19.66 16.04
CA ALA A 63 4.64 -19.42 15.51
C ALA A 63 4.35 -17.92 15.35
N GLN A 64 4.85 -17.08 16.26
CA GLN A 64 4.72 -15.63 16.14
C GLN A 64 5.59 -15.08 15.00
N GLU A 65 6.86 -15.48 14.92
CA GLU A 65 7.77 -15.04 13.86
C GLU A 65 7.25 -15.41 12.46
N GLU A 66 6.65 -16.59 12.31
CA GLU A 66 6.05 -16.98 11.03
C GLU A 66 4.79 -16.15 10.71
N ARG A 67 3.96 -15.82 11.72
CA ARG A 67 2.81 -14.93 11.53
C ARG A 67 3.26 -13.54 11.09
N ASP A 68 4.22 -12.96 11.79
CA ASP A 68 4.75 -11.62 11.48
C ASP A 68 5.37 -11.60 10.08
N ARG A 69 6.05 -12.67 9.68
CA ARG A 69 6.62 -12.82 8.34
C ARG A 69 5.54 -12.93 7.26
N ILE A 70 4.46 -13.66 7.51
CA ILE A 70 3.33 -13.78 6.58
C ILE A 70 2.63 -12.42 6.44
N GLU A 71 2.37 -11.74 7.56
CA GLU A 71 1.74 -10.41 7.58
C GLU A 71 2.59 -9.39 6.84
N ALA A 72 3.90 -9.31 7.13
CA ALA A 72 4.82 -8.41 6.44
C ALA A 72 4.87 -8.70 4.92
N LYS A 73 4.79 -9.97 4.51
CA LYS A 73 4.76 -10.34 3.10
C LYS A 73 3.45 -9.90 2.44
N LEU A 74 2.31 -10.10 3.11
CA LEU A 74 1.00 -9.68 2.62
C LEU A 74 0.91 -8.16 2.49
N GLU A 75 1.41 -7.42 3.49
CA GLU A 75 1.48 -5.96 3.42
C GLU A 75 2.36 -5.48 2.27
N GLN A 76 3.50 -6.14 2.06
CA GLN A 76 4.39 -5.81 0.94
C GLN A 76 3.69 -6.07 -0.41
N GLU A 77 3.01 -7.20 -0.55
CA GLU A 77 2.25 -7.55 -1.76
C GLU A 77 1.14 -6.53 -2.02
N GLN A 78 0.37 -6.14 -0.99
CA GLN A 78 -0.66 -5.10 -1.12
C GLN A 78 -0.07 -3.74 -1.53
N ARG A 79 1.08 -3.35 -0.96
CA ARG A 79 1.76 -2.11 -1.37
C ARG A 79 2.22 -2.17 -2.82
N ASP A 80 2.77 -3.30 -3.24
CA ASP A 80 3.26 -3.49 -4.60
C ASP A 80 2.09 -3.49 -5.61
N GLU A 81 0.97 -4.13 -5.26
CA GLU A 81 -0.29 -4.08 -6.03
C GLU A 81 -0.83 -2.65 -6.14
N GLU A 82 -0.87 -1.89 -5.04
CA GLU A 82 -1.32 -0.50 -5.05
C GLU A 82 -0.41 0.38 -5.91
N MET A 83 0.91 0.17 -5.82
CA MET A 83 1.87 0.90 -6.66
C MET A 83 1.69 0.58 -8.14
N GLU A 84 1.49 -0.70 -8.49
CA GLU A 84 1.23 -1.12 -9.86
C GLU A 84 -0.12 -0.59 -10.38
N ASP A 85 -1.15 -0.60 -9.54
CA ASP A 85 -2.45 -0.01 -9.88
C ASP A 85 -2.33 1.49 -10.13
N ARG A 86 -1.60 2.21 -9.26
CA ARG A 86 -1.35 3.64 -9.39
C ARG A 86 -0.56 3.98 -10.66
N LYS A 87 0.39 3.12 -11.07
CA LYS A 87 1.11 3.28 -12.34
C LYS A 87 0.19 3.07 -13.54
N LYS A 88 -0.62 2.02 -13.54
CA LYS A 88 -1.54 1.68 -14.65
C LYS A 88 -2.69 2.68 -14.77
N HIS A 89 -3.19 3.18 -13.65
CA HIS A 89 -4.35 4.06 -13.57
C HIS A 89 -3.97 5.47 -13.07
N SER A 90 -2.84 6.01 -13.53
CA SER A 90 -2.30 7.29 -13.05
C SER A 90 -3.32 8.44 -13.02
N THR A 91 -4.20 8.52 -14.02
CA THR A 91 -5.26 9.54 -14.09
C THR A 91 -6.26 9.45 -12.93
N LYS A 92 -6.59 8.24 -12.46
CA LYS A 92 -7.50 8.02 -11.31
C LYS A 92 -6.89 8.52 -9.99
N TYR A 93 -5.57 8.46 -9.87
CA TYR A 93 -4.82 8.85 -8.67
C TYR A 93 -4.24 10.26 -8.77
N THR A 94 -4.51 10.99 -9.85
CA THR A 94 -4.09 12.39 -9.97
C THR A 94 -4.90 13.23 -9.00
N PRO A 95 -4.26 13.99 -8.08
CA PRO A 95 -4.98 14.86 -7.17
C PRO A 95 -5.84 15.85 -7.96
N ILE A 96 -7.14 15.88 -7.66
CA ILE A 96 -8.03 16.89 -8.21
C ILE A 96 -7.68 18.20 -7.50
N SER A 97 -7.41 19.25 -8.28
CA SER A 97 -7.20 20.58 -7.75
C SER A 97 -8.45 21.04 -6.98
N GLU A 98 -8.30 21.35 -5.69
CA GLU A 98 -9.37 21.92 -4.86
C GLU A 98 -9.67 23.40 -5.18
N ASN A 99 -8.93 24.00 -6.11
CA ASN A 99 -9.21 25.37 -6.53
C ASN A 99 -10.65 25.46 -7.06
N PRO A 100 -11.42 26.46 -6.61
CA PRO A 100 -12.73 26.69 -7.19
C PRO A 100 -12.59 26.88 -8.70
N PRO A 101 -13.57 26.39 -9.50
CA PRO A 101 -13.62 26.73 -10.91
C PRO A 101 -13.45 28.24 -11.09
N PRO A 102 -12.69 28.70 -12.10
CA PRO A 102 -12.59 30.12 -12.38
C PRO A 102 -14.00 30.73 -12.49
N ASP A 103 -14.28 31.73 -11.67
CA ASP A 103 -15.58 32.44 -11.67
C ASP A 103 -15.76 33.28 -12.95
N THR A 104 -14.66 33.52 -13.66
CA THR A 104 -14.65 34.24 -14.93
C THR A 104 -14.74 33.28 -16.10
N MET A 105 -15.74 33.49 -16.96
CA MET A 105 -15.81 32.81 -18.25
C MET A 105 -14.55 33.11 -19.07
N PRO A 106 -13.89 32.10 -19.68
CA PRO A 106 -12.71 32.36 -20.49
C PRO A 106 -13.05 33.29 -21.65
N ILE A 107 -12.26 34.35 -21.80
CA ILE A 107 -12.38 35.32 -22.88
C ILE A 107 -11.73 34.72 -24.12
N PHE A 108 -12.51 34.46 -25.17
CA PHE A 108 -12.01 33.92 -26.43
C PHE A 108 -12.05 34.98 -27.53
N VAL A 109 -10.94 35.11 -28.25
CA VAL A 109 -10.87 35.91 -29.47
C VAL A 109 -11.79 35.32 -30.54
N SER A 110 -12.34 36.16 -31.42
CA SER A 110 -13.18 35.75 -32.54
C SER A 110 -12.60 34.56 -33.33
N PRO A 111 -13.39 33.51 -33.62
CA PRO A 111 -12.96 32.39 -34.47
C PRO A 111 -12.45 32.85 -35.83
N TYR A 112 -13.06 33.90 -36.40
CA TYR A 112 -12.65 34.53 -37.66
C TYR A 112 -11.20 35.04 -37.61
N ALA A 113 -10.88 35.79 -36.54
CA ALA A 113 -9.55 36.35 -36.36
C ALA A 113 -8.49 35.24 -36.17
N LEU A 114 -8.82 34.20 -35.40
CA LEU A 114 -7.96 33.03 -35.20
C LEU A 114 -7.74 32.25 -36.51
N ALA A 115 -8.78 32.07 -37.32
CA ALA A 115 -8.69 31.38 -38.61
C ALA A 115 -7.79 32.15 -39.61
N ARG A 116 -7.89 33.49 -39.64
CA ARG A 116 -7.02 34.33 -40.47
C ARG A 116 -5.58 34.31 -39.99
N LEU A 117 -5.33 34.40 -38.68
CA LEU A 117 -3.98 34.28 -38.12
C LEU A 117 -3.33 32.93 -38.47
N ARG A 118 -4.08 31.83 -38.36
CA ARG A 118 -3.58 30.49 -38.77
C ARG A 118 -3.22 30.43 -40.25
N LYS A 119 -3.92 31.17 -41.10
CA LYS A 119 -3.65 31.29 -42.54
C LYS A 119 -2.57 32.34 -42.88
N GLY A 120 -1.98 33.01 -41.88
CA GLY A 120 -1.02 34.09 -42.08
C GLY A 120 -1.62 35.34 -42.77
N GLN A 121 -2.94 35.49 -42.73
CA GLN A 121 -3.64 36.62 -43.34
C GLN A 121 -3.72 37.79 -42.38
N TYR A 122 -3.76 39.00 -42.94
CA TYR A 122 -4.02 40.20 -42.17
C TYR A 122 -5.38 40.12 -41.46
N VAL A 123 -5.39 40.51 -40.19
CA VAL A 123 -6.58 40.65 -39.36
C VAL A 123 -6.48 41.97 -38.60
N GLU A 124 -7.59 42.68 -38.50
CA GLU A 124 -7.63 43.95 -37.79
C GLU A 124 -7.43 43.76 -36.29
N MET A 125 -6.64 44.66 -35.67
CA MET A 125 -6.36 44.64 -34.24
C MET A 125 -7.64 44.76 -33.39
N TRP A 126 -8.70 45.34 -33.95
CA TRP A 126 -9.99 45.53 -33.29
C TRP A 126 -10.58 44.20 -32.76
N TYR A 127 -10.38 43.09 -33.46
CA TYR A 127 -10.86 41.77 -33.02
C TYR A 127 -10.23 41.26 -31.70
N PHE A 128 -9.13 41.88 -31.26
CA PHE A 128 -8.43 41.55 -30.00
C PHE A 128 -8.72 42.57 -28.88
N THR A 129 -9.59 43.55 -29.15
CA THR A 129 -10.07 44.51 -28.13
C THR A 129 -11.26 43.93 -27.38
N ASN A 130 -11.56 44.47 -26.18
CA ASN A 130 -12.73 44.04 -25.40
C ASN A 130 -14.03 44.12 -26.20
N ASP A 131 -14.22 45.19 -26.96
CA ASP A 131 -15.39 45.39 -27.82
C ASP A 131 -15.47 44.33 -28.92
N GLY A 132 -14.35 44.03 -29.58
CA GLY A 132 -14.27 43.00 -30.62
C GLY A 132 -14.50 41.59 -30.08
N ILE A 133 -14.05 41.32 -28.85
CA ILE A 133 -14.27 40.03 -28.18
C ILE A 133 -15.73 39.89 -27.74
N SER A 134 -16.32 40.90 -27.12
CA SER A 134 -17.74 40.90 -26.76
C SER A 134 -18.63 40.76 -27.99
N TYR A 135 -18.32 41.49 -29.07
CA TYR A 135 -19.01 41.34 -30.35
C TYR A 135 -18.92 39.89 -30.87
N ALA A 136 -17.74 39.29 -30.83
CA ALA A 136 -17.56 37.92 -31.29
C ALA A 136 -18.29 36.88 -30.42
N GLN A 137 -18.37 37.07 -29.10
CA GLN A 137 -19.13 36.21 -28.19
C GLN A 137 -20.63 36.26 -28.49
N HIS A 138 -21.17 37.41 -28.86
CA HIS A 138 -22.57 37.56 -29.24
C HIS A 138 -22.88 37.09 -30.67
N ASN A 139 -21.93 37.20 -31.59
CA ASN A 139 -22.11 36.85 -33.01
C ASN A 139 -21.53 35.48 -33.41
N SER A 140 -20.95 34.69 -32.49
CA SER A 140 -20.29 33.41 -32.85
C SER A 140 -21.25 32.38 -33.45
N THR A 141 -22.56 32.57 -33.32
CA THR A 141 -23.59 31.70 -33.90
C THR A 141 -23.96 32.08 -35.35
N MET A 142 -23.54 33.24 -35.85
CA MET A 142 -24.09 33.86 -37.07
C MET A 142 -23.16 33.90 -38.29
N HIS A 143 -21.97 33.29 -38.23
CA HIS A 143 -21.07 33.30 -39.39
C HIS A 143 -20.23 32.04 -39.48
N ASP A 144 -20.81 31.01 -40.09
CA ASP A 144 -20.05 30.06 -40.88
C ASP A 144 -20.53 30.22 -42.32
N GLU A 145 -19.92 31.15 -43.05
CA GLU A 145 -20.26 31.48 -44.45
C GLU A 145 -19.86 30.35 -45.43
N ASP A 146 -19.35 29.24 -44.90
CA ASP A 146 -19.04 28.00 -45.64
C ASP A 146 -19.94 26.82 -45.21
N THR A 147 -20.97 27.05 -44.37
CA THR A 147 -21.95 25.98 -44.09
C THR A 147 -22.92 25.84 -45.27
N MET A 148 -22.68 24.84 -46.10
CA MET A 148 -23.64 24.34 -47.09
C MET A 148 -24.97 23.96 -46.39
N VAL A 149 -26.03 24.76 -46.60
CA VAL A 149 -27.39 24.41 -46.19
C VAL A 149 -27.86 23.21 -47.01
N GLN A 150 -28.06 22.05 -46.39
CA GLN A 150 -28.66 20.90 -47.05
C GLN A 150 -30.12 21.22 -47.42
N VAL A 151 -30.37 21.41 -48.71
CA VAL A 151 -31.73 21.42 -49.25
C VAL A 151 -32.21 19.98 -49.26
N ALA A 152 -33.13 19.64 -48.36
CA ALA A 152 -33.79 18.34 -48.37
C ALA A 152 -34.68 18.25 -49.62
N ASP A 153 -34.25 17.44 -50.58
CA ASP A 153 -35.06 17.08 -51.75
C ASP A 153 -36.28 16.30 -51.26
N LYS A 154 -37.44 16.94 -51.31
CA LYS A 154 -38.73 16.27 -51.14
C LYS A 154 -39.24 15.91 -52.51
N ASP A 155 -38.94 14.70 -52.97
CA ASP A 155 -39.77 13.99 -53.94
C ASP A 155 -39.50 12.47 -53.84
N SER A 156 -40.44 11.69 -53.31
CA SER A 156 -41.55 11.07 -54.06
C SER A 156 -41.15 9.74 -54.70
N ARG A 157 -41.56 8.63 -54.08
CA ARG A 157 -42.34 7.60 -54.78
C ARG A 157 -43.05 6.67 -53.79
N ALA A 158 -44.38 6.79 -53.80
CA ALA A 158 -45.32 5.77 -53.35
C ALA A 158 -45.31 4.56 -54.30
#